data_AF-A0A660VA06-F1
#
_entry.id   AF-A0A660VA06-F1
#
_cell.length_a   1.000
_cell.length_b   1.000
_cell.length_c   1.000
_cell.angle_alpha   90.00
_cell.angle_beta   90.00
_cell.angle_gamma   90.00
#
_symmetry.space_group_name_H-M   'P 1'
#
loop_
_entity.id
_entity.type
_entity.pdbx_description
1 polymer ?
#
loop_
_entity_poly.entity_id
_entity_poly.type
_entity_poly.pdbx_seq_one_letter_code
_entity_poly.pdbx_strand_id
1 'polypeptide(L)'
;MLGSTLTTSRAVACMVKHAGVPLDAAVRMASYVPAKALELKKGIIKPGWDADIVVLDRNISVKMVVVEGVVVFADGILVKSVPAEV
;
A
#
# COMPACT_ATOMS: atom_id res chain seq x y z
N MET A 1 -12.91 -10.88 -12.50
CA MET A 1 -12.36 -9.51 -12.41
C MET A 1 -12.70 -8.99 -11.02
N LEU A 2 -11.72 -8.74 -10.16
CA LEU A 2 -11.96 -8.07 -8.88
C LEU A 2 -12.31 -6.62 -9.22
N GLY A 3 -13.62 -6.33 -9.24
CA GLY A 3 -14.22 -5.12 -9.81
C GLY A 3 -13.66 -3.82 -9.22
N SER A 4 -13.77 -2.77 -10.02
CA SER A 4 -13.24 -1.39 -9.86
C SER A 4 -13.48 -0.68 -8.52
N THR A 5 -14.22 -1.28 -7.59
CA THR A 5 -14.49 -0.79 -6.23
C THR A 5 -13.60 -1.42 -5.16
N LEU A 6 -12.73 -2.37 -5.52
CA LEU A 6 -11.83 -2.99 -4.57
C LEU A 6 -10.60 -2.10 -4.33
N THR A 7 -10.44 -1.64 -3.08
CA THR A 7 -9.20 -0.97 -2.68
C THR A 7 -8.04 -1.95 -2.69
N THR A 8 -6.82 -1.46 -2.95
CA THR A 8 -5.60 -2.30 -2.96
C THR A 8 -5.43 -3.09 -1.65
N SER A 9 -5.77 -2.49 -0.50
CA SER A 9 -5.76 -3.18 0.79
C SER A 9 -6.73 -4.38 0.86
N ARG A 10 -7.94 -4.23 0.32
CA ARG A 10 -8.92 -5.31 0.22
C ARG A 10 -8.49 -6.37 -0.79
N ALA A 11 -7.82 -5.98 -1.87
CA ALA A 11 -7.22 -6.92 -2.82
C ALA A 11 -6.14 -7.78 -2.16
N VAL A 12 -5.21 -7.16 -1.43
CA VAL A 12 -4.18 -7.88 -0.66
C VAL A 12 -4.84 -8.82 0.36
N ALA A 13 -5.84 -8.34 1.11
CA ALA A 13 -6.56 -9.18 2.06
C ALA A 13 -7.24 -10.37 1.38
N CYS A 14 -7.80 -10.18 0.18
CA CYS A 14 -8.42 -11.24 -0.60
C CYS A 14 -7.40 -12.30 -1.05
N MET A 15 -6.26 -11.87 -1.58
CA MET A 15 -5.19 -12.78 -2.00
C MET A 15 -4.68 -13.65 -0.84
N VAL A 16 -4.54 -13.06 0.35
CA VAL A 16 -4.07 -13.78 1.54
C VAL A 16 -5.16 -14.71 2.09
N LYS A 17 -6.37 -14.19 2.33
CA LYS A 17 -7.43 -14.93 3.06
C LYS A 17 -8.16 -15.94 2.19
N HIS A 18 -8.30 -15.69 0.89
CA HIS A 18 -9.12 -16.51 0.00
C HIS A 18 -8.31 -17.26 -1.06
N ALA A 19 -7.21 -16.69 -1.55
CA ALA A 19 -6.34 -17.34 -2.53
C ALA A 19 -5.13 -18.07 -1.92
N GLY A 20 -4.93 -17.97 -0.60
CA GLY A 20 -3.84 -18.66 0.10
C GLY A 20 -2.43 -18.12 -0.23
N VAL A 21 -2.33 -16.93 -0.81
CA VAL A 21 -1.04 -16.31 -1.14
C VAL A 21 -0.37 -15.79 0.15
N PRO A 22 0.92 -16.07 0.38
CA PRO A 22 1.65 -15.50 1.50
C PRO A 22 1.59 -13.97 1.53
N LEU A 23 1.53 -13.37 2.72
CA LEU A 23 1.37 -11.91 2.87
C LEU A 23 2.49 -11.13 2.17
N ASP A 24 3.73 -11.57 2.28
CA ASP A 24 4.89 -10.95 1.64
C ASP A 24 4.78 -10.98 0.11
N ALA A 25 4.31 -12.09 -0.46
CA ALA A 25 4.06 -12.23 -1.89
C ALA A 25 2.91 -11.31 -2.34
N ALA A 26 1.81 -11.29 -1.61
CA ALA A 26 0.67 -10.42 -1.91
C ALA A 26 1.03 -8.92 -1.84
N VAL A 27 1.83 -8.52 -0.85
CA VAL A 27 2.34 -7.15 -0.73
C VAL A 27 3.30 -6.81 -1.87
N ARG A 28 4.21 -7.72 -2.25
CA ARG A 28 5.09 -7.52 -3.42
C ARG A 28 4.30 -7.35 -4.70
N MET A 29 3.25 -8.15 -4.92
CA MET A 29 2.35 -8.02 -6.07
C MET A 29 1.65 -6.65 -6.12
N ALA A 30 1.30 -6.10 -4.96
CA ALA A 30 0.63 -4.80 -4.85
C ALA A 30 1.57 -3.58 -4.90
N SER A 31 2.88 -3.76 -4.75
CA SER A 31 3.84 -2.66 -4.60
C SER A 31 5.06 -2.79 -5.52
N TYR A 32 5.98 -3.70 -5.22
CA TYR A 32 7.23 -3.89 -5.93
C TYR A 32 7.03 -4.27 -7.41
N VAL A 33 6.13 -5.20 -7.70
CA VAL A 33 5.90 -5.70 -9.07
C VAL A 33 5.46 -4.58 -10.02
N PRO A 34 4.39 -3.80 -9.73
CA PRO A 34 3.99 -2.69 -10.60
C PRO A 34 5.05 -1.57 -10.62
N ALA A 35 5.68 -1.24 -9.49
CA ALA A 35 6.74 -0.22 -9.46
C ALA A 35 7.93 -0.60 -10.36
N LYS A 36 8.34 -1.87 -10.33
CA LYS A 36 9.38 -2.40 -11.22
C LYS A 36 8.96 -2.36 -12.68
N ALA A 37 7.72 -2.75 -12.98
CA ALA A 37 7.20 -2.76 -14.36
C ALA A 37 7.12 -1.35 -14.96
N LEU A 38 6.94 -0.33 -14.12
CA LEU A 38 6.90 1.08 -14.50
C LEU A 38 8.24 1.82 -14.28
N GLU A 39 9.30 1.10 -13.91
CA GLU A 39 10.62 1.66 -13.60
C GLU A 39 10.60 2.79 -12.55
N LEU A 40 9.65 2.73 -11.63
CA LEU A 40 9.50 3.70 -10.55
C LEU A 40 10.41 3.36 -9.38
N LYS A 41 10.95 4.40 -8.74
CA LYS A 41 11.71 4.30 -7.49
C LYS A 41 10.80 4.14 -6.26
N LYS A 42 9.85 3.20 -6.33
CA LYS A 42 8.84 2.90 -5.30
C LYS A 42 8.73 1.40 -5.02
N GLY A 43 7.96 1.05 -3.99
CA GLY A 43 7.65 -0.35 -3.66
C GLY A 43 8.76 -1.11 -2.93
N ILE A 44 9.78 -0.40 -2.43
CA ILE A 44 10.85 -0.95 -1.59
C ILE A 44 11.07 -0.02 -0.39
N ILE A 45 11.12 -0.59 0.82
CA ILE A 45 11.50 0.15 2.03
C ILE A 45 13.02 0.08 2.18
N LYS A 46 13.72 1.13 1.76
CA LYS A 46 15.18 1.24 1.81
C LYS A 46 15.62 2.70 1.90
N PRO A 47 16.73 3.03 2.60
CA PRO A 47 17.28 4.38 2.59
C PRO A 47 17.50 4.92 1.17
N GLY A 48 17.14 6.18 0.96
CA GLY A 48 17.21 6.85 -0.34
C GLY A 48 16.05 6.54 -1.28
N TRP A 49 15.00 5.85 -0.84
CA TRP A 49 13.73 5.67 -1.57
C TRP A 49 12.62 6.53 -0.96
N ASP A 50 11.54 6.73 -1.72
CA ASP A 50 10.39 7.51 -1.26
C ASP A 50 9.76 6.86 -0.04
N ALA A 51 9.44 7.67 0.98
CA ALA A 51 8.84 7.21 2.23
C ALA A 51 7.32 6.99 2.09
N ASP A 52 6.94 6.17 1.11
CA ASP A 52 5.58 5.71 0.85
C ASP A 52 5.33 4.41 1.60
N ILE A 53 4.65 4.50 2.75
CA ILE A 53 4.51 3.40 3.70
C ILE A 53 3.04 3.24 4.09
N VAL A 54 2.56 1.99 4.07
CA VAL A 54 1.24 1.63 4.60
C VAL A 54 1.43 0.69 5.79
N VAL A 55 0.85 1.05 6.92
CA VAL A 55 0.83 0.20 8.13
C VAL A 55 -0.47 -0.57 8.14
N LEU A 56 -0.36 -1.89 8.22
CA LEU A 56 -1.48 -2.82 8.28
C LEU A 56 -1.55 -3.48 9.67
N ASP A 57 -2.77 -3.71 10.17
CA ASP A 57 -2.95 -4.58 11.33
C ASP A 57 -2.93 -6.08 10.94
N ARG A 58 -3.08 -6.95 11.94
CA ARG A 58 -3.11 -8.41 11.73
C ARG A 58 -4.28 -8.88 10.84
N ASN A 59 -5.32 -8.06 10.71
CA ASN A 59 -6.48 -8.33 9.87
C ASN A 59 -6.33 -7.79 8.45
N ILE A 60 -5.19 -7.18 8.10
CA ILE A 60 -4.90 -6.54 6.81
C ILE A 60 -5.77 -5.27 6.63
N SER A 61 -6.15 -4.62 7.74
CA SER A 61 -6.80 -3.31 7.73
C SER A 61 -5.75 -2.20 7.77
N VAL A 62 -5.98 -1.11 7.04
CA VAL A 62 -5.07 0.05 7.01
C VAL A 62 -5.18 0.82 8.31
N LYS A 63 -4.06 0.93 9.02
CA LYS A 63 -3.93 1.72 10.25
C LYS A 63 -3.31 3.08 10.01
N MET A 64 -2.35 3.17 9.10
CA MET A 64 -1.68 4.41 8.77
C MET A 64 -1.24 4.40 7.32
N VAL A 65 -1.27 5.57 6.68
CA VAL A 65 -0.66 5.80 5.37
C VAL A 65 0.28 6.98 5.49
N VAL A 66 1.50 6.78 5.02
CA VAL A 66 2.55 7.78 4.89
C VAL A 66 2.85 7.94 3.41
N VAL A 67 2.85 9.17 2.93
CA VAL A 67 3.22 9.53 1.55
C VAL A 67 4.38 10.51 1.65
N GLU A 68 5.51 10.16 1.05
CA GLU A 68 6.73 10.99 1.05
C GLU A 68 7.15 11.48 2.45
N GLY A 69 6.95 10.63 3.47
CA GLY A 69 7.29 10.93 4.86
C GLY A 69 6.23 11.72 5.63
N VAL A 70 5.11 12.08 5.00
CA VAL A 70 3.98 12.76 5.65
C VAL A 70 2.89 11.75 5.97
N VAL A 71 2.43 11.72 7.22
CA VAL A 71 1.26 10.91 7.61
C VAL A 71 0.00 11.58 7.08
N VAL A 72 -0.74 10.87 6.22
CA VAL A 72 -1.95 11.40 5.54
C VAL A 72 -3.22 10.74 6.06
N PHE A 73 -3.11 9.53 6.59
CA PHE A 73 -4.21 8.77 7.17
C PHE A 73 -3.72 8.06 8.44
N ALA A 74 -4.52 8.10 9.49
CA ALA A 74 -4.27 7.39 10.75
C ALA A 74 -5.59 6.98 11.40
N ASP A 75 -5.71 5.70 11.78
CA ASP A 75 -6.84 5.14 12.55
C ASP A 75 -8.24 5.50 12.01
N GLY A 76 -8.43 5.46 10.69
CA GLY A 76 -9.73 5.77 10.09
C GLY A 76 -9.92 7.24 9.74
N ILE A 77 -8.98 8.11 10.10
CA ILE A 77 -9.07 9.56 9.95
C ILE A 77 -8.04 10.02 8.92
N LEU A 78 -8.48 10.85 7.96
CA LEU A 78 -7.58 11.61 7.11
C LEU A 78 -7.01 12.78 7.91
N VAL A 79 -5.71 12.76 8.16
CA VAL A 79 -5.02 13.71 9.06
C VAL A 79 -4.33 14.84 8.31
N LYS A 80 -3.93 14.64 7.06
CA LYS A 80 -3.43 15.68 6.17
C LYS A 80 -3.80 15.36 4.72
N SER A 81 -4.17 16.39 3.96
CA SER A 81 -4.07 16.34 2.52
C SER A 81 -2.59 16.46 2.14
N VAL A 82 -2.04 15.46 1.44
CA VAL A 82 -0.87 15.74 0.60
C VAL A 82 -1.32 16.84 -0.36
N PRO A 83 -0.60 17.98 -0.46
CA PRO A 83 -0.86 18.89 -1.56
C PRO A 83 -0.78 18.06 -2.85
N ALA A 84 -1.82 18.12 -3.68
CA ALA A 84 -1.71 17.63 -5.05
C ALA A 84 -0.61 18.48 -5.69
N GLU A 85 0.60 17.93 -5.79
CA GLU A 85 1.67 18.64 -6.48
C GLU A 85 1.28 18.79 -7.95
N VAL A 86 1.51 20.02 -8.41
CA VAL A 86 1.25 20.56 -9.75
C VAL A 86 2.06 19.83 -10.81
#